data_AF-W2XTE3-F1
#
_entry.id   AF-W2XTE3-F1
#
_cell.length_a   1.000
_cell.length_b   1.000
_cell.length_c   1.000
_cell.angle_alpha   90.00
_cell.angle_beta   90.00
_cell.angle_gamma   90.00
#
_symmetry.space_group_name_H-M   'P 1'
#
loop_
_entity.id
_entity.type
_entity.pdbx_description
1 polymer ?
#
loop_
_entity_poly.entity_id
_entity_poly.type
_entity_poly.pdbx_seq_one_letter_code
_entity_poly.pdbx_strand_id
1 'polypeptide(L)'
;MRLLGVIFSVVFLVAGIGSGSALVDPGNSDIAFLNLRVLTERELVVKPKRHLRSTSGEERAGTSGFSHLADGIVAKMMKAAKMNPAKVFEQMRFGEASTKLSSNNNAFIEWLRYADNFMATKGTEQFSAHYLFNLFWKSGHSKEELIELFQSLSRVQGMKGLANTMQLHMFKASRDSRTLMNTMWLKALETPDEVFTTLRLADNALDDYYRPELIAWLQYSGDYNKQLRKGFSAKETLNFLMRVPHEKETEFGLLFQRLAKDKAIMNDAGMRVIVEKLQARLFKTWINANVTPDKLGVLIASPVTKNWERVFSLAVTDPKFVLLETYTLQYAANRGDDVLENVKKLFIKNKPVEALTSAMKS
;
A
#
# COMPACT_ATOMS: atom_id res chain seq x y z
N MET A 1 45.76 2.46 -3.22
CA MET A 1 44.35 2.36 -3.64
C MET A 1 43.52 1.76 -2.52
N ARG A 2 42.42 2.45 -2.18
CA ARG A 2 41.24 2.10 -1.34
C ARG A 2 41.01 3.14 -0.25
N LEU A 3 40.29 4.20 -0.63
CA LEU A 3 39.68 5.15 0.29
C LEU A 3 38.42 4.52 0.90
N LEU A 4 38.39 4.45 2.23
CA LEU A 4 37.18 4.17 3.01
C LEU A 4 36.25 5.39 2.94
N GLY A 5 35.06 5.21 2.37
CA GLY A 5 33.97 6.17 2.41
C GLY A 5 33.23 6.07 3.74
N VAL A 6 33.29 7.13 4.55
CA VAL A 6 32.51 7.31 5.78
C VAL A 6 31.09 7.71 5.38
N ILE A 7 30.09 6.87 5.69
CA ILE A 7 28.67 7.17 5.50
C ILE A 7 28.12 7.72 6.83
N PHE A 8 27.77 9.01 6.85
CA PHE A 8 27.02 9.62 7.95
C PHE A 8 25.56 9.18 7.88
N SER A 9 25.13 8.32 8.81
CA SER A 9 23.72 8.11 9.12
C SER A 9 23.33 9.08 10.23
N VAL A 10 22.57 10.13 9.92
CA VAL A 10 21.98 11.02 10.92
C VAL A 10 20.61 10.45 11.28
N VAL A 11 20.55 9.75 12.41
CA VAL A 11 19.30 9.30 13.05
C VAL A 11 18.80 10.47 13.92
N PHE A 12 17.66 11.06 13.59
CA PHE A 12 17.01 12.01 14.48
C PHE A 12 16.22 11.25 15.56
N LEU A 13 16.82 11.15 16.74
CA LEU A 13 16.21 10.59 17.94
C LEU A 13 15.47 11.72 18.67
N VAL A 14 14.13 11.75 18.57
CA VAL A 14 13.30 12.71 19.31
C VAL A 14 13.13 12.19 20.73
N ALA A 15 13.95 12.70 21.66
CA ALA A 15 13.71 12.56 23.09
C ALA A 15 12.64 13.58 23.52
N GLY A 16 11.52 13.07 24.03
CA GLY A 16 10.46 13.90 24.60
C GLY A 16 10.88 14.47 25.96
N ILE A 17 10.80 15.79 26.10
CA ILE A 17 10.63 16.44 27.40
C ILE A 17 9.41 17.33 27.27
N GLY A 18 8.39 17.01 28.05
CA GLY A 18 7.16 17.77 28.13
C GLY A 18 7.38 19.10 28.85
N SER A 19 6.68 20.12 28.38
CA SER A 19 6.24 21.26 29.17
C SER A 19 4.97 21.77 28.50
N GLY A 20 3.87 21.72 29.23
CA GLY A 20 2.55 22.07 28.73
C GLY A 20 2.45 23.54 28.40
N SER A 21 1.79 23.84 27.30
CA SER A 21 1.00 25.05 27.11
C SER A 21 -0.10 24.72 26.12
N ALA A 22 -1.34 24.83 26.58
CA ALA A 22 -2.52 24.70 25.77
C ALA A 22 -2.49 25.76 24.67
N LEU A 23 -2.41 25.34 23.42
CA LEU A 23 -2.63 26.21 22.27
C LEU A 23 -3.71 25.59 21.40
N VAL A 24 -4.81 26.34 21.34
CA VAL A 24 -5.98 26.25 20.49
C VAL A 24 -5.59 25.78 19.09
N ASP A 25 -6.28 24.76 18.60
CA ASP A 25 -6.16 24.21 17.25
C ASP A 25 -6.84 25.16 16.25
N PRO A 26 -6.10 25.88 15.37
CA PRO A 26 -6.69 26.60 14.26
C PRO A 26 -6.68 25.66 13.06
N GLY A 27 -7.62 24.72 13.05
CA GLY A 27 -7.92 23.94 11.86
C GLY A 27 -8.58 24.82 10.81
N ASN A 28 -7.80 25.47 9.93
CA ASN A 28 -8.30 25.85 8.59
C ASN A 28 -7.28 26.32 7.53
N SER A 29 -5.97 26.14 7.69
CA SER A 29 -5.00 26.55 6.65
C SER A 29 -4.66 25.42 5.66
N ASP A 30 -5.68 24.66 5.21
CA ASP A 30 -5.52 23.63 4.16
C ASP A 30 -5.47 24.32 2.79
N ILE A 31 -4.32 24.89 2.43
CA ILE A 31 -4.11 25.37 1.06
C ILE A 31 -3.86 24.15 0.17
N ALA A 32 -4.79 23.89 -0.76
CA ALA A 32 -4.63 22.87 -1.78
C ALA A 32 -3.48 23.24 -2.74
N PHE A 33 -2.25 22.82 -2.42
CA PHE A 33 -1.06 23.08 -3.23
C PHE A 33 -0.93 22.16 -4.47
N LEU A 34 -1.82 21.19 -4.64
CA LEU A 34 -1.72 20.20 -5.70
C LEU A 34 -2.04 20.71 -7.12
N ASN A 35 -2.59 21.93 -7.28
CA ASN A 35 -3.20 22.32 -8.55
C ASN A 35 -2.93 23.77 -8.99
N LEU A 36 -1.66 24.22 -9.07
CA LEU A 36 -1.36 25.46 -9.80
C LEU A 36 -1.29 25.25 -11.34
N ARG A 37 -1.24 24.01 -11.84
CA ARG A 37 -0.95 23.72 -13.28
C ARG A 37 -1.89 22.71 -13.96
N VAL A 38 -3.09 22.46 -13.44
CA VAL A 38 -3.96 21.34 -13.91
C VAL A 38 -5.30 21.82 -14.51
N LEU A 39 -5.35 23.00 -15.14
CA LEU A 39 -6.59 23.53 -15.74
C LEU A 39 -6.62 23.55 -17.27
N THR A 40 -6.06 22.53 -17.92
CA THR A 40 -6.30 22.31 -19.35
C THR A 40 -6.27 20.82 -19.66
N GLU A 41 -7.27 20.38 -20.43
CA GLU A 41 -7.47 19.04 -21.02
C GLU A 41 -8.35 18.06 -20.21
N ARG A 42 -9.67 18.20 -20.39
CA ARG A 42 -10.62 17.10 -20.30
C ARG A 42 -11.25 16.91 -21.67
N GLU A 43 -11.20 15.70 -22.22
CA GLU A 43 -12.23 15.27 -23.15
C GLU A 43 -12.50 13.75 -23.11
N LEU A 44 -13.81 13.49 -23.00
CA LEU A 44 -14.63 12.49 -23.68
C LEU A 44 -14.91 11.10 -23.05
N VAL A 45 -16.23 10.90 -22.99
CA VAL A 45 -17.04 9.81 -22.48
C VAL A 45 -17.30 8.79 -23.59
N VAL A 46 -17.28 7.49 -23.28
CA VAL A 46 -17.83 6.45 -24.15
C VAL A 46 -18.81 5.56 -23.37
N LYS A 47 -19.97 5.33 -23.98
CA LYS A 47 -21.14 4.57 -23.49
C LYS A 47 -21.00 3.04 -23.63
N PRO A 48 -21.83 2.23 -22.93
CA PRO A 48 -21.58 0.80 -22.70
C PRO A 48 -22.24 -0.12 -23.75
N LYS A 49 -21.77 -1.38 -23.81
CA LYS A 49 -22.46 -2.49 -24.49
C LYS A 49 -22.97 -3.52 -23.47
N ARG A 50 -24.26 -3.84 -23.57
CA ARG A 50 -24.94 -5.00 -22.96
C ARG A 50 -24.50 -6.30 -23.61
N HIS A 51 -24.62 -7.43 -22.90
CA HIS A 51 -25.25 -8.66 -23.42
C HIS A 51 -25.90 -9.49 -22.29
N LEU A 52 -26.86 -10.31 -22.71
CA LEU A 52 -27.96 -10.92 -21.98
C LEU A 52 -27.70 -12.41 -21.64
N ARG A 53 -28.30 -12.82 -20.51
CA ARG A 53 -29.08 -14.06 -20.27
C ARG A 53 -28.37 -15.37 -19.87
N SER A 54 -29.00 -15.95 -18.84
CA SER A 54 -28.83 -17.21 -18.09
C SER A 54 -29.40 -18.46 -18.76
N THR A 55 -28.97 -19.65 -18.28
CA THR A 55 -29.74 -20.80 -17.69
C THR A 55 -28.83 -22.05 -17.69
N SER A 56 -28.44 -22.67 -16.56
CA SER A 56 -29.12 -23.63 -15.64
C SER A 56 -29.03 -25.12 -16.03
N GLY A 57 -28.73 -25.98 -15.04
CA GLY A 57 -28.87 -27.46 -15.05
C GLY A 57 -27.78 -28.14 -14.20
N GLU A 58 -28.02 -28.39 -12.91
CA GLU A 58 -28.38 -29.70 -12.28
C GLU A 58 -27.22 -30.73 -12.22
N GLU A 59 -26.63 -30.98 -11.04
CA GLU A 59 -27.00 -31.98 -10.00
C GLU A 59 -26.68 -33.45 -10.35
N ARG A 60 -25.74 -34.10 -9.62
CA ARG A 60 -26.00 -35.24 -8.70
C ARG A 60 -24.74 -36.00 -8.21
N ALA A 61 -24.69 -36.12 -6.88
CA ALA A 61 -24.36 -37.25 -5.99
C ALA A 61 -23.28 -38.31 -6.35
N GLY A 62 -22.35 -38.48 -5.39
CA GLY A 62 -22.20 -39.76 -4.66
C GLY A 62 -20.97 -40.63 -4.98
N THR A 63 -20.13 -40.87 -3.96
CA THR A 63 -19.75 -42.22 -3.44
C THR A 63 -18.68 -42.11 -2.34
N SER A 64 -19.00 -42.61 -1.14
CA SER A 64 -18.20 -42.52 0.09
C SER A 64 -17.71 -43.89 0.61
N GLY A 65 -17.22 -44.76 -0.29
CA GLY A 65 -16.82 -46.14 0.06
C GLY A 65 -15.30 -46.41 0.08
N PHE A 66 -14.49 -45.59 -0.58
CA PHE A 66 -13.05 -45.80 -0.75
C PHE A 66 -12.17 -44.85 0.10
N SER A 67 -12.77 -43.89 0.83
CA SER A 67 -12.05 -42.80 1.49
C SER A 67 -11.22 -43.26 2.69
N HIS A 68 -11.77 -44.04 3.61
CA HIS A 68 -11.12 -44.29 4.91
C HIS A 68 -9.76 -45.02 4.85
N LEU A 69 -9.54 -45.91 3.87
CA LEU A 69 -8.24 -46.59 3.69
C LEU A 69 -7.23 -45.71 2.93
N ALA A 70 -7.70 -44.95 1.94
CA ALA A 70 -6.88 -43.95 1.27
C ALA A 70 -6.42 -42.86 2.26
N ASP A 71 -7.31 -42.40 3.15
CA ASP A 71 -7.03 -41.41 4.18
C ASP A 71 -5.88 -41.85 5.11
N GLY A 72 -5.86 -43.12 5.53
CA GLY A 72 -4.79 -43.66 6.38
C GLY A 72 -3.43 -43.76 5.69
N ILE A 73 -3.40 -44.15 4.42
CA ILE A 73 -2.17 -44.23 3.61
C ILE A 73 -1.66 -42.82 3.29
N VAL A 74 -2.55 -41.91 2.88
CA VAL A 74 -2.23 -40.50 2.60
C VAL A 74 -1.70 -39.82 3.87
N ALA A 75 -2.33 -40.02 5.02
CA ALA A 75 -1.83 -39.51 6.31
C ALA A 75 -0.42 -40.02 6.64
N LYS A 76 -0.13 -41.30 6.40
CA LYS A 76 1.21 -41.88 6.59
C LYS A 76 2.24 -41.28 5.62
N MET A 77 1.87 -41.07 4.35
CA MET A 77 2.76 -40.49 3.34
C MET A 77 3.02 -38.98 3.58
N MET A 78 2.01 -38.23 4.04
CA MET A 78 2.16 -36.83 4.49
C MET A 78 3.12 -36.74 5.68
N LYS A 79 2.95 -37.60 6.70
CA LYS A 79 3.87 -37.66 7.86
C LYS A 79 5.32 -37.96 7.45
N ALA A 80 5.52 -38.75 6.39
CA ALA A 80 6.85 -39.04 5.88
C ALA A 80 7.40 -37.95 4.93
N ALA A 81 6.63 -36.91 4.61
CA ALA A 81 6.93 -35.88 3.63
C ALA A 81 7.35 -36.43 2.24
N LYS A 82 6.74 -37.55 1.84
CA LYS A 82 7.12 -38.29 0.61
C LYS A 82 6.25 -37.96 -0.61
N MET A 83 5.20 -37.15 -0.46
CA MET A 83 4.24 -36.89 -1.52
C MET A 83 4.10 -35.40 -1.81
N ASN A 84 4.22 -34.98 -3.07
CA ASN A 84 3.98 -33.59 -3.44
C ASN A 84 2.57 -33.15 -2.98
N PRO A 85 2.41 -32.00 -2.31
CA PRO A 85 1.11 -31.55 -1.80
C PRO A 85 0.01 -31.46 -2.88
N ALA A 86 0.37 -31.18 -4.14
CA ALA A 86 -0.60 -31.18 -5.25
C ALA A 86 -1.21 -32.56 -5.50
N LYS A 87 -0.43 -33.64 -5.37
CA LYS A 87 -0.94 -35.01 -5.51
C LYS A 87 -1.90 -35.37 -4.38
N VAL A 88 -1.58 -34.92 -3.16
CA VAL A 88 -2.50 -35.10 -2.02
C VAL A 88 -3.79 -34.33 -2.25
N PHE A 89 -3.71 -33.10 -2.77
CA PHE A 89 -4.88 -32.27 -3.08
C PHE A 89 -5.82 -32.95 -4.08
N GLU A 90 -5.26 -33.58 -5.11
CA GLU A 90 -6.01 -34.37 -6.11
C GLU A 90 -6.62 -35.63 -5.48
N GLN A 91 -5.84 -36.42 -4.74
CA GLN A 91 -6.32 -37.66 -4.11
C GLN A 91 -7.42 -37.42 -3.07
N MET A 92 -7.35 -36.32 -2.34
CA MET A 92 -8.35 -35.89 -1.38
C MET A 92 -9.53 -35.14 -2.04
N ARG A 93 -9.52 -35.01 -3.37
CA ARG A 93 -10.59 -34.38 -4.18
C ARG A 93 -10.90 -32.94 -3.78
N PHE A 94 -9.94 -32.23 -3.20
CA PHE A 94 -10.08 -30.82 -2.82
C PHE A 94 -10.18 -29.88 -4.04
N GLY A 95 -9.79 -30.35 -5.23
CA GLY A 95 -9.92 -29.61 -6.49
C GLY A 95 -11.30 -29.68 -7.13
N GLU A 96 -12.23 -30.48 -6.59
CA GLU A 96 -13.58 -30.59 -7.11
C GLU A 96 -14.49 -29.53 -6.49
N ALA A 97 -15.29 -28.85 -7.31
CA ALA A 97 -16.20 -27.79 -6.85
C ALA A 97 -17.27 -28.29 -5.86
N SER A 98 -17.57 -29.60 -5.87
CA SER A 98 -18.46 -30.24 -4.89
C SER A 98 -17.83 -30.38 -3.50
N THR A 99 -16.51 -30.34 -3.39
CA THR A 99 -15.78 -30.49 -2.14
C THR A 99 -15.61 -29.14 -1.48
N LYS A 100 -16.41 -28.86 -0.45
CA LYS A 100 -16.33 -27.59 0.29
C LYS A 100 -14.94 -27.40 0.94
N LEU A 101 -14.18 -26.43 0.45
CA LEU A 101 -12.97 -25.94 1.11
C LEU A 101 -13.36 -25.05 2.30
N SER A 102 -12.94 -25.41 3.50
CA SER A 102 -13.31 -24.67 4.72
C SER A 102 -12.24 -24.79 5.80
N SER A 103 -12.07 -23.72 6.57
CA SER A 103 -11.23 -23.70 7.76
C SER A 103 -11.71 -24.64 8.87
N ASN A 104 -12.95 -25.11 8.80
CA ASN A 104 -13.51 -26.10 9.73
C ASN A 104 -13.31 -27.55 9.28
N ASN A 105 -12.75 -27.79 8.08
CA ASN A 105 -12.45 -29.13 7.60
C ASN A 105 -11.04 -29.55 8.09
N ASN A 106 -10.99 -30.44 9.09
CA ASN A 106 -9.73 -30.87 9.70
C ASN A 106 -8.75 -31.49 8.69
N ALA A 107 -9.23 -32.35 7.78
CA ALA A 107 -8.37 -32.98 6.78
C ALA A 107 -7.76 -31.93 5.83
N PHE A 108 -8.55 -30.92 5.46
CA PHE A 108 -8.08 -29.80 4.64
C PHE A 108 -7.04 -28.95 5.39
N ILE A 109 -7.28 -28.64 6.67
CA ILE A 109 -6.32 -27.89 7.49
C ILE A 109 -5.02 -28.67 7.71
N GLU A 110 -5.09 -29.99 7.92
CA GLU A 110 -3.91 -30.84 8.03
C GLU A 110 -3.11 -30.86 6.73
N TRP A 111 -3.78 -30.97 5.58
CA TRP A 111 -3.14 -30.87 4.28
C TRP A 111 -2.51 -29.49 4.05
N LEU A 112 -3.15 -28.40 4.47
CA LEU A 112 -2.57 -27.05 4.40
C LEU A 112 -1.30 -26.92 5.25
N ARG A 113 -1.29 -27.44 6.49
CA ARG A 113 -0.09 -27.47 7.34
C ARG A 113 1.02 -28.27 6.69
N TYR A 114 0.66 -29.40 6.10
CA TYR A 114 1.59 -30.23 5.36
C TYR A 114 2.20 -29.47 4.17
N ALA A 115 1.36 -28.82 3.36
CA ALA A 115 1.79 -28.02 2.23
C ALA A 115 2.72 -26.87 2.65
N ASP A 116 2.38 -26.15 3.71
CA ASP A 116 3.19 -25.05 4.25
C ASP A 116 4.58 -25.53 4.71
N ASN A 117 4.62 -26.61 5.50
CA ASN A 117 5.86 -27.22 5.94
C ASN A 117 6.68 -27.80 4.77
N PHE A 118 6.02 -28.35 3.75
CA PHE A 118 6.69 -28.86 2.56
C PHE A 118 7.39 -27.72 1.80
N MET A 119 6.73 -26.58 1.61
CA MET A 119 7.34 -25.39 1.00
C MET A 119 8.56 -24.90 1.79
N ALA A 120 8.46 -24.88 3.13
CA ALA A 120 9.53 -24.43 4.01
C ALA A 120 10.76 -25.36 4.02
N THR A 121 10.56 -26.68 3.90
CA THR A 121 11.63 -27.69 4.09
C THR A 121 12.21 -28.25 2.80
N LYS A 122 11.45 -28.25 1.70
CA LYS A 122 11.86 -28.80 0.39
C LYS A 122 12.09 -27.73 -0.68
N GLY A 123 11.88 -26.46 -0.32
CA GLY A 123 12.11 -25.31 -1.20
C GLY A 123 11.01 -25.10 -2.24
N THR A 124 10.97 -23.90 -2.81
CA THR A 124 9.93 -23.45 -3.75
C THR A 124 9.99 -24.08 -5.13
N GLU A 125 11.07 -24.81 -5.45
CA GLU A 125 11.25 -25.47 -6.76
C GLU A 125 10.26 -26.62 -6.97
N GLN A 126 9.88 -27.33 -5.91
CA GLN A 126 8.97 -28.48 -6.00
C GLN A 126 7.52 -28.13 -5.74
N PHE A 127 7.28 -27.16 -4.85
CA PHE A 127 5.96 -26.67 -4.51
C PHE A 127 6.10 -25.26 -3.92
N SER A 128 5.37 -24.28 -4.45
CA SER A 128 5.47 -22.87 -4.04
C SER A 128 4.11 -22.31 -3.67
N ALA A 129 4.10 -21.19 -2.96
CA ALA A 129 2.86 -20.46 -2.64
C ALA A 129 2.09 -20.07 -3.92
N HIS A 130 2.79 -19.72 -5.00
CA HIS A 130 2.16 -19.45 -6.29
C HIS A 130 1.49 -20.69 -6.88
N TYR A 131 2.13 -21.86 -6.77
CA TYR A 131 1.51 -23.11 -7.24
C TYR A 131 0.31 -23.50 -6.37
N LEU A 132 0.42 -23.39 -5.06
CA LEU A 132 -0.70 -23.60 -4.13
C LEU A 132 -1.90 -22.69 -4.48
N PHE A 133 -1.64 -21.41 -4.72
CA PHE A 133 -2.68 -20.48 -5.16
C PHE A 133 -3.35 -20.94 -6.46
N ASN A 134 -2.56 -21.39 -7.44
CA ASN A 134 -3.08 -21.88 -8.72
C ASN A 134 -3.93 -23.16 -8.57
N LEU A 135 -3.67 -24.01 -7.57
CA LEU A 135 -4.55 -25.15 -7.26
C LEU A 135 -5.95 -24.67 -6.85
N PHE A 136 -6.01 -23.71 -5.91
CA PHE A 136 -7.28 -23.12 -5.49
C PHE A 136 -7.98 -22.39 -6.64
N TRP A 137 -7.23 -21.58 -7.39
CA TRP A 137 -7.77 -20.82 -8.52
C TRP A 137 -8.40 -21.71 -9.61
N LYS A 138 -7.95 -22.96 -9.73
CA LYS A 138 -8.46 -23.95 -10.70
C LYS A 138 -9.48 -24.93 -10.11
N SER A 139 -9.80 -24.85 -8.82
CA SER A 139 -10.63 -25.83 -8.10
C SER A 139 -12.15 -25.73 -8.37
N GLY A 140 -12.57 -24.90 -9.33
CA GLY A 140 -13.98 -24.67 -9.66
C GLY A 140 -14.76 -23.82 -8.64
N HIS A 141 -14.16 -23.48 -7.50
CA HIS A 141 -14.72 -22.54 -6.53
C HIS A 141 -14.75 -21.11 -7.07
N SER A 142 -15.75 -20.35 -6.66
CA SER A 142 -15.88 -18.92 -6.94
C SER A 142 -14.79 -18.09 -6.25
N LYS A 143 -14.57 -16.87 -6.74
CA LYS A 143 -13.60 -15.95 -6.11
C LYS A 143 -14.02 -15.62 -4.69
N GLU A 144 -15.31 -15.42 -4.46
CA GLU A 144 -15.91 -15.12 -3.17
C GLU A 144 -15.64 -16.25 -2.17
N GLU A 145 -15.85 -17.51 -2.56
CA GLU A 145 -15.56 -18.68 -1.71
C GLU A 145 -14.06 -18.76 -1.35
N LEU A 146 -13.17 -18.51 -2.31
CA LEU A 146 -11.72 -18.51 -2.04
C LEU A 146 -11.32 -17.34 -1.12
N ILE A 147 -11.91 -16.16 -1.29
CA ILE A 147 -11.66 -14.99 -0.44
C ILE A 147 -12.14 -15.27 0.99
N GLU A 148 -13.35 -15.79 1.17
CA GLU A 148 -13.88 -16.18 2.47
C GLU A 148 -13.03 -17.27 3.13
N LEU A 149 -12.57 -18.25 2.34
CA LEU A 149 -11.64 -19.27 2.81
C LEU A 149 -10.36 -18.64 3.36
N PHE A 150 -9.64 -17.85 2.56
CA PHE A 150 -8.37 -17.26 2.98
C PHE A 150 -8.54 -16.27 4.12
N GLN A 151 -9.68 -15.57 4.17
CA GLN A 151 -10.03 -14.72 5.30
C GLN A 151 -10.23 -15.54 6.57
N SER A 152 -10.98 -16.64 6.52
CA SER A 152 -11.19 -17.51 7.68
C SER A 152 -9.90 -18.20 8.16
N LEU A 153 -9.02 -18.60 7.22
CA LEU A 153 -7.74 -19.21 7.53
C LEU A 153 -6.81 -18.25 8.29
N SER A 154 -6.93 -16.93 8.10
CA SER A 154 -6.13 -15.95 8.85
C SER A 154 -6.38 -16.00 10.36
N ARG A 155 -7.54 -16.54 10.78
CA ARG A 155 -7.95 -16.71 12.18
C ARG A 155 -7.58 -18.09 12.74
N VAL A 156 -7.07 -19.01 11.91
CA VAL A 156 -6.61 -20.33 12.35
C VAL A 156 -5.18 -20.22 12.88
N GLN A 157 -4.93 -20.80 14.07
CA GLN A 157 -3.60 -20.80 14.69
C GLN A 157 -2.55 -21.40 13.74
N GLY A 158 -1.46 -20.64 13.52
CA GLY A 158 -0.37 -21.02 12.63
C GLY A 158 -0.61 -20.80 11.14
N MET A 159 -1.79 -20.31 10.72
CA MET A 159 -2.13 -20.14 9.29
C MET A 159 -2.06 -18.70 8.79
N LYS A 160 -1.89 -17.70 9.67
CA LYS A 160 -1.95 -16.28 9.30
C LYS A 160 -0.97 -15.91 8.18
N GLY A 161 0.27 -16.42 8.20
CA GLY A 161 1.26 -16.14 7.16
C GLY A 161 0.87 -16.67 5.79
N LEU A 162 0.41 -17.92 5.73
CA LEU A 162 -0.07 -18.54 4.50
C LEU A 162 -1.34 -17.86 3.98
N ALA A 163 -2.30 -17.59 4.86
CA ALA A 163 -3.53 -16.88 4.55
C ALA A 163 -3.25 -15.50 3.95
N ASN A 164 -2.39 -14.70 4.57
CA ASN A 164 -1.98 -13.39 4.04
C ASN A 164 -1.33 -13.50 2.66
N THR A 165 -0.52 -14.55 2.44
CA THR A 165 0.09 -14.81 1.13
C THR A 165 -0.97 -15.13 0.06
N MET A 166 -1.96 -15.96 0.39
CA MET A 166 -3.07 -16.27 -0.53
C MET A 166 -3.95 -15.04 -0.81
N GLN A 167 -4.25 -14.24 0.21
CA GLN A 167 -4.99 -12.99 0.06
C GLN A 167 -4.23 -11.98 -0.82
N LEU A 168 -2.91 -11.86 -0.69
CA LEU A 168 -2.08 -11.04 -1.57
C LEU A 168 -2.13 -11.52 -3.03
N HIS A 169 -2.06 -12.83 -3.27
CA HIS A 169 -2.23 -13.39 -4.61
C HIS A 169 -3.63 -13.11 -5.17
N MET A 170 -4.69 -13.28 -4.37
CA MET A 170 -6.06 -12.92 -4.76
C MET A 170 -6.13 -11.43 -5.12
N PHE A 171 -5.58 -10.55 -4.30
CA PHE A 171 -5.59 -9.11 -4.51
C PHE A 171 -4.91 -8.70 -5.83
N LYS A 172 -3.81 -9.39 -6.18
CA LYS A 172 -3.03 -9.15 -7.41
C LYS A 172 -3.66 -9.78 -8.66
N ALA A 173 -4.52 -10.79 -8.53
CA ALA A 173 -5.03 -11.57 -9.66
C ALA A 173 -5.91 -10.76 -10.62
N SER A 174 -6.78 -9.87 -10.13
CA SER A 174 -7.65 -9.03 -10.96
C SER A 174 -8.25 -7.85 -10.19
N ARG A 175 -8.76 -6.85 -10.92
CA ARG A 175 -9.49 -5.72 -10.32
C ARG A 175 -10.74 -6.15 -9.54
N ASP A 176 -11.49 -7.13 -10.04
CA ASP A 176 -12.69 -7.62 -9.36
C ASP A 176 -12.33 -8.31 -8.05
N SER A 177 -11.30 -9.16 -8.09
CA SER A 177 -10.79 -9.83 -6.88
C SER A 177 -10.31 -8.83 -5.83
N ARG A 178 -9.65 -7.74 -6.27
CA ARG A 178 -9.28 -6.62 -5.38
C ARG A 178 -10.48 -5.97 -4.71
N THR A 179 -11.53 -5.67 -5.47
CA THR A 179 -12.76 -5.05 -4.94
C THR A 179 -13.44 -5.97 -3.91
N LEU A 180 -13.50 -7.28 -4.20
CA LEU A 180 -14.05 -8.28 -3.28
C LEU A 180 -13.20 -8.41 -2.02
N MET A 181 -11.87 -8.44 -2.14
CA MET A 181 -10.96 -8.46 -0.98
C MET A 181 -11.17 -7.24 -0.08
N ASN A 182 -11.23 -6.03 -0.65
CA ASN A 182 -11.49 -4.81 0.11
C ASN A 182 -12.84 -4.89 0.86
N THR A 183 -13.88 -5.38 0.19
CA THR A 183 -15.21 -5.55 0.79
C THR A 183 -15.16 -6.56 1.94
N MET A 184 -14.45 -7.68 1.76
CA MET A 184 -14.29 -8.70 2.79
C MET A 184 -13.52 -8.16 4.00
N TRP A 185 -12.39 -7.48 3.78
CA TRP A 185 -11.62 -6.86 4.86
C TRP A 185 -12.43 -5.81 5.64
N LEU A 186 -13.23 -4.98 4.95
CA LEU A 186 -14.11 -4.02 5.62
C LEU A 186 -15.20 -4.73 6.44
N LYS A 187 -15.82 -5.79 5.89
CA LYS A 187 -16.82 -6.60 6.61
C LYS A 187 -16.23 -7.30 7.83
N ALA A 188 -15.00 -7.80 7.72
CA ALA A 188 -14.27 -8.44 8.81
C ALA A 188 -13.65 -7.44 9.81
N LEU A 189 -13.74 -6.13 9.52
CA LEU A 189 -13.11 -5.07 10.30
C LEU A 189 -11.60 -5.27 10.46
N GLU A 190 -10.92 -5.81 9.44
CA GLU A 190 -9.47 -5.89 9.43
C GLU A 190 -8.88 -4.50 9.65
N THR A 191 -7.92 -4.36 10.54
CA THR A 191 -7.31 -3.06 10.77
C THR A 191 -6.44 -2.65 9.57
N PRO A 192 -6.22 -1.34 9.33
CA PRO A 192 -5.24 -0.90 8.36
C PRO A 192 -3.84 -1.52 8.56
N ASP A 193 -3.46 -1.82 9.80
CA ASP A 193 -2.20 -2.51 10.14
C ASP A 193 -2.16 -3.96 9.62
N GLU A 194 -3.25 -4.71 9.81
CA GLU A 194 -3.41 -6.07 9.27
C GLU A 194 -3.37 -6.07 7.75
N VAL A 195 -4.11 -5.18 7.10
CA VAL A 195 -4.13 -5.09 5.63
C VAL A 195 -2.78 -4.63 5.07
N PHE A 196 -2.08 -3.71 5.74
CA PHE A 196 -0.73 -3.30 5.34
C PHE A 196 0.23 -4.49 5.33
N THR A 197 0.16 -5.30 6.39
CA THR A 197 0.97 -6.52 6.54
C THR A 197 0.62 -7.55 5.46
N THR A 198 -0.67 -7.76 5.19
CA THR A 198 -1.14 -8.66 4.12
C THR A 198 -0.64 -8.23 2.75
N LEU A 199 -0.66 -6.92 2.48
CA LEU A 199 -0.17 -6.34 1.23
C LEU A 199 1.36 -6.25 1.15
N ARG A 200 2.07 -6.65 2.22
CA ARG A 200 3.54 -6.66 2.31
C ARG A 200 4.14 -5.30 1.94
N LEU A 201 3.52 -4.23 2.43
CA LEU A 201 3.96 -2.88 2.09
C LEU A 201 5.29 -2.49 2.77
N ALA A 202 5.68 -3.15 3.87
CA ALA A 202 7.00 -2.98 4.50
C ALA A 202 8.14 -3.67 3.75
N ASP A 203 7.84 -4.76 3.02
CA ASP A 203 8.87 -5.58 2.36
C ASP A 203 9.42 -4.92 1.09
N ASN A 204 8.78 -3.85 0.63
CA ASN A 204 9.13 -3.18 -0.61
C ASN A 204 9.71 -1.80 -0.30
N ALA A 205 10.98 -1.60 -0.60
CA ALA A 205 11.55 -0.26 -0.66
C ALA A 205 10.76 0.58 -1.68
N LEU A 206 10.56 1.87 -1.40
CA LEU A 206 9.96 2.88 -2.30
C LEU A 206 10.61 2.99 -3.70
N ASP A 207 11.65 2.21 -3.97
CA ASP A 207 12.52 2.31 -5.15
C ASP A 207 11.86 1.96 -6.49
N ASP A 208 10.72 1.24 -6.51
CA ASP A 208 9.99 0.97 -7.76
C ASP A 208 8.54 1.50 -7.71
N TYR A 209 8.40 2.77 -8.08
CA TYR A 209 7.28 3.42 -8.78
C TYR A 209 5.86 2.79 -8.60
N TYR A 210 5.15 3.18 -7.53
CA TYR A 210 3.69 3.07 -7.30
C TYR A 210 3.07 1.68 -7.46
N ARG A 211 2.96 1.00 -6.32
CA ARG A 211 2.26 -0.27 -6.19
C ARG A 211 0.75 -0.03 -6.07
N PRO A 212 -0.10 -0.62 -6.94
CA PRO A 212 -1.55 -0.62 -6.78
C PRO A 212 -2.02 -1.01 -5.36
N GLU A 213 -1.19 -1.77 -4.63
CA GLU A 213 -1.33 -2.13 -3.23
C GLU A 213 -1.28 -0.91 -2.30
N LEU A 214 -0.35 0.03 -2.47
CA LEU A 214 -0.26 1.22 -1.61
C LEU A 214 -1.47 2.14 -1.84
N ILE A 215 -1.85 2.37 -3.09
CA ILE A 215 -3.03 3.18 -3.43
C ILE A 215 -4.29 2.55 -2.83
N ALA A 216 -4.46 1.23 -3.01
CA ALA A 216 -5.59 0.51 -2.44
C ALA A 216 -5.58 0.51 -0.92
N TRP A 217 -4.41 0.42 -0.28
CA TRP A 217 -4.29 0.49 1.18
C TRP A 217 -4.66 1.87 1.73
N LEU A 218 -4.24 2.94 1.06
CA LEU A 218 -4.63 4.31 1.42
C LEU A 218 -6.15 4.49 1.28
N GLN A 219 -6.74 3.98 0.19
CA GLN A 219 -8.19 3.99 -0.01
C GLN A 219 -8.91 3.19 1.08
N TYR A 220 -8.45 1.96 1.33
CA TYR A 220 -8.96 1.08 2.36
C TYR A 220 -8.93 1.73 3.75
N SER A 221 -7.81 2.38 4.10
CA SER A 221 -7.65 3.08 5.38
C SER A 221 -8.64 4.24 5.52
N GLY A 222 -8.92 4.95 4.42
CA GLY A 222 -9.96 5.96 4.36
C GLY A 222 -11.36 5.37 4.59
N ASP A 223 -11.68 4.28 3.91
CA ASP A 223 -13.00 3.64 3.98
C ASP A 223 -13.25 2.94 5.32
N TYR A 224 -12.22 2.32 5.90
CA TYR A 224 -12.26 1.75 7.25
C TYR A 224 -12.58 2.81 8.30
N ASN A 225 -11.91 3.97 8.23
CA ASN A 225 -12.19 5.07 9.16
C ASN A 225 -13.63 5.59 8.99
N LYS A 226 -14.12 5.75 7.76
CA LYS A 226 -15.52 6.13 7.49
C LYS A 226 -16.49 5.09 8.08
N GLN A 227 -16.21 3.80 7.91
CA GLN A 227 -17.04 2.71 8.45
C GLN A 227 -17.12 2.79 9.98
N LEU A 228 -16.03 3.17 10.65
CA LEU A 228 -15.99 3.41 12.09
C LEU A 228 -16.50 4.81 12.50
N ARG A 229 -17.00 5.62 11.56
CA ARG A 229 -17.38 7.03 11.77
C ARG A 229 -16.25 7.87 12.38
N LYS A 230 -15.01 7.52 12.09
CA LYS A 230 -13.79 8.25 12.44
C LYS A 230 -13.32 9.07 11.23
N GLY A 231 -12.72 10.22 11.50
CA GLY A 231 -12.01 10.98 10.47
C GLY A 231 -10.72 10.26 10.05
N PHE A 232 -10.28 10.47 8.81
CA PHE A 232 -8.96 10.01 8.37
C PHE A 232 -7.85 10.73 9.13
N SER A 233 -6.91 9.96 9.70
CA SER A 233 -5.79 10.47 10.48
C SER A 233 -4.50 10.42 9.66
N ALA A 234 -4.13 11.57 9.08
CA ALA A 234 -2.87 11.69 8.33
C ALA A 234 -1.63 11.44 9.21
N LYS A 235 -1.68 11.81 10.50
CA LYS A 235 -0.59 11.57 11.44
C LYS A 235 -0.35 10.08 11.67
N GLU A 236 -1.40 9.32 11.98
CA GLU A 236 -1.27 7.88 12.22
C GLU A 236 -0.86 7.15 10.94
N THR A 237 -1.43 7.54 9.79
CA THR A 237 -1.10 6.95 8.50
C THR A 237 0.35 7.23 8.10
N LEU A 238 0.85 8.45 8.29
CA LEU A 238 2.24 8.80 8.00
C LEU A 238 3.19 8.07 8.95
N ASN A 239 2.88 8.02 10.24
CA ASN A 239 3.65 7.23 11.21
C ASN A 239 3.72 5.77 10.80
N PHE A 240 2.63 5.22 10.26
CA PHE A 240 2.57 3.86 9.75
C PHE A 240 3.54 3.66 8.59
N LEU A 241 3.45 4.51 7.56
CA LEU A 241 4.30 4.45 6.37
C LEU A 241 5.79 4.57 6.75
N MET A 242 6.11 5.45 7.69
CA MET A 242 7.49 5.69 8.15
C MET A 242 8.02 4.64 9.14
N ARG A 243 7.23 3.60 9.51
CA ARG A 243 7.76 2.47 10.30
C ARG A 243 8.80 1.66 9.52
N VAL A 244 8.82 1.78 8.19
CA VAL A 244 9.74 1.04 7.33
C VAL A 244 11.16 1.61 7.51
N PRO A 245 12.10 0.86 8.12
CA PRO A 245 13.35 1.41 8.65
C PRO A 245 14.38 1.83 7.58
N HIS A 246 14.07 1.66 6.30
CA HIS A 246 15.04 1.80 5.21
C HIS A 246 14.83 3.04 4.33
N GLU A 247 13.88 3.91 4.65
CA GLU A 247 13.51 5.04 3.78
C GLU A 247 13.85 6.39 4.41
N LYS A 248 14.49 7.25 3.62
CA LYS A 248 14.71 8.64 4.02
C LYS A 248 13.36 9.35 4.01
N GLU A 249 13.09 10.17 5.03
CA GLU A 249 11.84 10.92 5.14
C GLU A 249 11.50 11.74 3.87
N THR A 250 12.52 12.26 3.18
CA THR A 250 12.37 12.98 1.91
C THR A 250 11.79 12.15 0.76
N GLU A 251 11.96 10.83 0.78
CA GLU A 251 11.38 9.92 -0.23
C GLU A 251 9.85 9.90 -0.12
N PHE A 252 9.27 10.07 1.07
CA PHE A 252 7.82 10.22 1.23
C PHE A 252 7.32 11.53 0.60
N GLY A 253 8.12 12.59 0.63
CA GLY A 253 7.82 13.83 -0.09
C GLY A 253 7.69 13.59 -1.59
N LEU A 254 8.67 12.91 -2.18
CA LEU A 254 8.67 12.55 -3.60
C LEU A 254 7.53 11.58 -3.93
N LEU A 255 7.27 10.60 -3.06
CA LEU A 255 6.14 9.67 -3.16
C LEU A 255 4.83 10.44 -3.30
N PHE A 256 4.54 11.39 -2.40
CA PHE A 256 3.27 12.13 -2.43
C PHE A 256 3.15 13.01 -3.68
N GLN A 257 4.24 13.60 -4.18
CA GLN A 257 4.20 14.36 -5.44
C GLN A 257 3.81 13.49 -6.63
N ARG A 258 4.33 12.27 -6.68
CA ARG A 258 4.03 11.35 -7.78
C ARG A 258 2.64 10.72 -7.61
N LEU A 259 2.20 10.39 -6.38
CA LEU A 259 0.82 9.96 -6.10
C LEU A 259 -0.20 11.03 -6.54
N ALA A 260 0.08 12.31 -6.27
CA ALA A 260 -0.79 13.40 -6.71
C ALA A 260 -0.96 13.48 -8.25
N LYS A 261 0.00 12.96 -9.02
CA LYS A 261 -0.04 12.88 -10.48
C LYS A 261 -0.57 11.54 -11.02
N ASP A 262 -0.84 10.58 -10.15
CA ASP A 262 -1.38 9.28 -10.56
C ASP A 262 -2.82 9.44 -11.07
N LYS A 263 -3.12 8.86 -12.24
CA LYS A 263 -4.44 9.01 -12.88
C LYS A 263 -5.59 8.46 -12.04
N ALA A 264 -5.37 7.39 -11.27
CA ALA A 264 -6.40 6.84 -10.39
C ALA A 264 -6.71 7.80 -9.25
N ILE A 265 -5.68 8.46 -8.71
CA ILE A 265 -5.82 9.46 -7.64
C ILE A 265 -6.42 10.76 -8.17
N MET A 266 -5.94 11.29 -9.31
CA MET A 266 -6.46 12.54 -9.89
C MET A 266 -7.97 12.48 -10.16
N ASN A 267 -8.49 11.30 -10.50
CA ASN A 267 -9.90 11.06 -10.81
C ASN A 267 -10.76 10.71 -9.59
N ASP A 268 -10.16 10.54 -8.40
CA ASP A 268 -10.86 10.24 -7.15
C ASP A 268 -10.68 11.39 -6.15
N ALA A 269 -11.73 12.18 -5.94
CA ALA A 269 -11.69 13.35 -5.07
C ALA A 269 -11.33 12.99 -3.62
N GLY A 270 -11.77 11.84 -3.12
CA GLY A 270 -11.45 11.38 -1.76
C GLY A 270 -9.97 11.03 -1.61
N MET A 271 -9.41 10.35 -2.62
CA MET A 271 -7.98 10.02 -2.65
C MET A 271 -7.09 11.25 -2.74
N ARG A 272 -7.48 12.27 -3.52
CA ARG A 272 -6.74 13.55 -3.54
C ARG A 272 -6.67 14.17 -2.16
N VAL A 273 -7.80 14.26 -1.45
CA VAL A 273 -7.85 14.81 -0.08
C VAL A 273 -6.96 14.01 0.87
N ILE A 274 -6.90 12.69 0.73
CA ILE A 274 -5.99 11.84 1.54
C ILE A 274 -4.53 12.20 1.27
N VAL A 275 -4.12 12.27 0.01
CA VAL A 275 -2.73 12.61 -0.36
C VAL A 275 -2.36 14.03 0.07
N GLU A 276 -3.27 15.00 -0.09
CA GLU A 276 -3.10 16.38 0.37
C GLU A 276 -2.84 16.44 1.87
N LYS A 277 -3.67 15.76 2.68
CA LYS A 277 -3.51 15.73 4.13
C LYS A 277 -2.20 15.07 4.57
N LEU A 278 -1.78 14.00 3.88
CA LEU A 278 -0.50 13.34 4.15
C LEU A 278 0.67 14.27 3.84
N GLN A 279 0.64 14.95 2.69
CA GLN A 279 1.68 15.90 2.29
C GLN A 279 1.74 17.11 3.24
N ALA A 280 0.59 17.72 3.57
CA ALA A 280 0.52 18.83 4.51
C ALA A 280 1.06 18.44 5.89
N ARG A 281 0.76 17.22 6.36
CA ARG A 281 1.29 16.70 7.62
C ARG A 281 2.80 16.50 7.58
N LEU A 282 3.33 15.98 6.48
CA LEU A 282 4.78 15.83 6.28
C LEU A 282 5.48 17.20 6.28
N PHE A 283 4.95 18.16 5.52
CA PHE A 283 5.52 19.51 5.45
C PHE A 283 5.48 20.22 6.80
N LYS A 284 4.38 20.09 7.56
CA LYS A 284 4.30 20.62 8.92
C LYS A 284 5.36 20.01 9.83
N THR A 285 5.68 18.73 9.65
CA THR A 285 6.75 18.05 10.41
C THR A 285 8.12 18.66 10.08
N TRP A 286 8.43 18.88 8.80
CA TRP A 286 9.67 19.53 8.37
C TRP A 286 9.79 20.99 8.83
N ILE A 287 8.70 21.76 8.75
CA ILE A 287 8.67 23.15 9.22
C ILE A 287 8.93 23.21 10.71
N ASN A 288 8.26 22.37 11.50
CA ASN A 288 8.46 22.31 12.96
C ASN A 288 9.88 21.87 13.34
N ALA A 289 10.54 21.09 12.47
CA ALA A 289 11.95 20.72 12.61
C ALA A 289 12.92 21.77 12.06
N ASN A 290 12.45 22.97 11.71
CA ASN A 290 13.24 24.07 11.14
C ASN A 290 14.01 23.69 9.85
N VAL A 291 13.41 22.81 9.05
CA VAL A 291 13.89 22.50 7.69
C VAL A 291 13.47 23.66 6.78
N THR A 292 14.38 24.55 6.46
CA THR A 292 14.14 25.63 5.50
C THR A 292 14.11 25.07 4.07
N PRO A 293 13.47 25.76 3.11
CA PRO A 293 13.42 25.32 1.71
C PRO A 293 14.79 24.99 1.09
N ASP A 294 15.82 25.79 1.36
CA ASP A 294 17.20 25.52 0.91
C ASP A 294 17.76 24.21 1.48
N LYS A 295 17.53 23.92 2.78
CA LYS A 295 17.92 22.65 3.41
C LYS A 295 17.22 21.47 2.73
N LEU A 296 15.92 21.57 2.47
CA LEU A 296 15.21 20.52 1.73
C LEU A 296 15.81 20.34 0.32
N GLY A 297 16.11 21.44 -0.36
CA GLY A 297 16.74 21.42 -1.67
C GLY A 297 18.09 20.70 -1.69
N VAL A 298 18.92 20.89 -0.65
CA VAL A 298 20.17 20.13 -0.46
C VAL A 298 19.89 18.64 -0.28
N LEU A 299 18.91 18.27 0.54
CA LEU A 299 18.60 16.87 0.87
C LEU A 299 18.08 16.07 -0.33
N ILE A 300 17.31 16.70 -1.23
CA ILE A 300 16.69 16.04 -2.38
C ILE A 300 17.52 16.14 -3.67
N ALA A 301 18.60 16.93 -3.68
CA ALA A 301 19.47 17.03 -4.84
C ALA A 301 20.16 15.68 -5.15
N SER A 302 20.34 15.39 -6.44
CA SER A 302 21.05 14.18 -6.89
C SER A 302 22.13 14.54 -7.91
N PRO A 303 23.42 14.29 -7.62
CA PRO A 303 23.96 13.89 -6.31
C PRO A 303 23.69 14.97 -5.25
N VAL A 304 23.67 14.57 -3.97
CA VAL A 304 23.51 15.50 -2.84
C VAL A 304 24.62 16.55 -2.93
N THR A 305 24.24 17.82 -2.93
CA THR A 305 25.14 18.97 -3.08
C THR A 305 24.68 20.10 -2.16
N LYS A 306 25.64 20.93 -1.73
CA LYS A 306 25.33 22.17 -1.00
C LYS A 306 24.57 23.19 -1.87
N ASN A 307 24.62 23.03 -3.20
CA ASN A 307 23.92 23.90 -4.13
C ASN A 307 22.47 23.42 -4.37
N TRP A 308 21.53 23.87 -3.54
CA TRP A 308 20.11 23.57 -3.66
C TRP A 308 19.49 24.10 -4.97
N GLU A 309 20.05 25.15 -5.58
CA GLU A 309 19.54 25.76 -6.82
C GLU A 309 19.52 24.76 -7.98
N ARG A 310 20.41 23.75 -7.93
CA ARG A 310 20.47 22.66 -8.93
C ARG A 310 19.14 21.92 -9.07
N VAL A 311 18.31 21.87 -8.03
CA VAL A 311 16.97 21.27 -8.11
C VAL A 311 16.08 22.04 -9.09
N PHE A 312 16.21 23.37 -9.16
CA PHE A 312 15.46 24.20 -10.09
C PHE A 312 16.04 24.23 -11.51
N SER A 313 17.19 23.59 -11.74
CA SER A 313 17.68 23.31 -13.10
C SER A 313 17.02 22.08 -13.73
N LEU A 314 16.25 21.30 -12.95
CA LEU A 314 15.49 20.17 -13.46
C LEU A 314 14.24 20.64 -14.22
N ALA A 315 13.64 19.74 -14.99
CA ALA A 315 12.35 20.03 -15.62
C ALA A 315 11.32 20.42 -14.55
N VAL A 316 10.45 21.40 -14.86
CA VAL A 316 9.37 21.84 -13.96
C VAL A 316 8.37 20.74 -13.60
N THR A 317 8.40 19.62 -14.33
CA THR A 317 7.61 18.42 -14.07
C THR A 317 8.33 17.39 -13.21
N ASP A 318 9.64 17.54 -12.96
CA ASP A 318 10.44 16.64 -12.14
C ASP A 318 9.90 16.63 -10.70
N PRO A 319 9.70 15.45 -10.07
CA PRO A 319 9.18 15.36 -8.71
C PRO A 319 9.98 16.16 -7.67
N LYS A 320 11.30 16.30 -7.84
CA LYS A 320 12.13 17.10 -6.91
C LYS A 320 11.89 18.59 -7.08
N PHE A 321 11.75 19.06 -8.33
CA PHE A 321 11.37 20.45 -8.62
C PHE A 321 10.03 20.77 -7.96
N VAL A 322 9.01 19.94 -8.24
CA VAL A 322 7.65 20.15 -7.73
C VAL A 322 7.62 20.05 -6.20
N LEU A 323 8.35 19.11 -5.61
CA LEU A 323 8.47 18.99 -4.16
C LEU A 323 9.05 20.27 -3.54
N LEU A 324 10.13 20.82 -4.11
CA LEU A 324 10.75 22.03 -3.59
C LEU A 324 9.85 23.25 -3.78
N GLU A 325 9.19 23.39 -4.93
CA GLU A 325 8.22 24.46 -5.21
C GLU A 325 7.05 24.42 -4.21
N THR A 326 6.38 23.27 -4.08
CA THR A 326 5.24 23.10 -3.18
C THR A 326 5.60 23.27 -1.71
N TYR A 327 6.75 22.76 -1.29
CA TYR A 327 7.24 22.98 0.07
C TYR A 327 7.56 24.45 0.34
N THR A 328 8.19 25.14 -0.61
CA THR A 328 8.49 26.58 -0.49
C THR A 328 7.22 27.40 -0.32
N LEU A 329 6.17 27.07 -1.09
CA LEU A 329 4.87 27.71 -0.96
C LEU A 329 4.22 27.45 0.41
N GLN A 330 4.24 26.20 0.90
CA GLN A 330 3.73 25.87 2.24
C GLN A 330 4.52 26.57 3.35
N TYR A 331 5.84 26.64 3.21
CA TYR A 331 6.73 27.33 4.13
C TYR A 331 6.40 28.83 4.19
N ALA A 332 6.19 29.46 3.03
CA ALA A 332 5.78 30.86 2.92
C ALA A 332 4.39 31.09 3.56
N ALA A 333 3.43 30.21 3.30
CA ALA A 333 2.09 30.28 3.91
C ALA A 333 2.14 30.24 5.44
N ASN A 334 3.03 29.42 6.02
CA ASN A 334 3.21 29.36 7.48
C ASN A 334 3.79 30.66 8.07
N ARG A 335 4.29 31.58 7.23
CA ARG A 335 4.86 32.86 7.65
C ARG A 335 3.93 34.06 7.42
N GLY A 336 2.89 33.89 6.62
CA GLY A 336 1.89 34.91 6.37
C GLY A 336 1.48 35.00 4.90
N ASP A 337 0.27 35.52 4.68
CA ASP A 337 -0.34 35.60 3.36
C ASP A 337 0.44 36.51 2.40
N ASP A 338 0.99 37.62 2.88
CA ASP A 338 1.82 38.54 2.07
C ASP A 338 3.08 37.83 1.52
N VAL A 339 3.73 37.01 2.35
CA VAL A 339 4.91 36.24 1.96
C VAL A 339 4.52 35.21 0.91
N LEU A 340 3.42 34.48 1.13
CA LEU A 340 2.88 33.51 0.19
C LEU A 340 2.55 34.14 -1.16
N GLU A 341 1.86 35.28 -1.18
CA GLU A 341 1.52 35.99 -2.41
C GLU A 341 2.74 36.41 -3.21
N ASN A 342 3.77 36.95 -2.54
CA ASN A 342 5.01 37.33 -3.19
C ASN A 342 5.72 36.12 -3.81
N VAL A 343 5.83 35.02 -3.05
CA VAL A 343 6.45 33.76 -3.51
C VAL A 343 5.69 33.18 -4.71
N LYS A 344 4.35 33.16 -4.68
CA LYS A 344 3.51 32.76 -5.82
C LYS A 344 3.80 33.60 -7.06
N LYS A 345 3.85 34.93 -6.93
CA LYS A 345 4.16 35.85 -8.05
C LYS A 345 5.54 35.55 -8.67
N LEU A 346 6.53 35.22 -7.85
CA LEU A 346 7.88 34.89 -8.32
C LEU A 346 7.93 33.55 -9.07
N PHE A 347 7.23 32.51 -8.59
CA PHE A 347 7.11 31.24 -9.34
C PHE A 347 6.39 31.42 -10.68
N ILE A 348 5.30 32.21 -10.72
CA ILE A 348 4.58 32.53 -11.97
C ILE A 348 5.50 33.24 -12.98
N LYS A 349 6.40 34.11 -12.51
CA LYS A 349 7.40 34.81 -13.34
C LYS A 349 8.62 33.95 -13.69
N ASN A 350 8.59 32.64 -13.41
CA ASN A 350 9.70 31.71 -13.61
C ASN A 350 11.00 32.14 -12.92
N LYS A 351 10.88 32.68 -11.69
CA LYS A 351 12.00 33.11 -10.83
C LYS A 351 12.08 32.25 -9.56
N PRO A 352 12.32 30.92 -9.67
CA PRO A 352 12.21 29.99 -8.53
C PRO A 352 13.28 30.23 -7.44
N VAL A 353 14.49 30.66 -7.81
CA VAL A 353 15.56 31.01 -6.85
C VAL A 353 15.18 32.24 -6.04
N GLU A 354 14.64 33.28 -6.68
CA GLU A 354 14.13 34.48 -5.99
C GLU A 354 12.94 34.13 -5.10
N ALA A 355 12.04 33.26 -5.56
CA ALA A 355 10.88 32.80 -4.80
C ALA A 355 11.30 32.11 -3.49
N LEU A 356 12.22 31.15 -3.59
CA LEU A 356 12.75 30.43 -2.44
C LEU A 356 13.49 31.36 -1.47
N THR A 357 14.34 32.24 -2.00
CA THR A 357 15.05 33.24 -1.18
C THR A 357 14.06 34.16 -0.46
N SER A 358 13.00 34.61 -1.14
CA SER A 358 11.96 35.44 -0.54
C SER A 358 11.18 34.73 0.56
N ALA A 359 10.91 33.43 0.43
CA ALA A 359 10.22 32.66 1.46
C ALA A 359 11.01 32.57 2.77
N MET A 360 12.35 32.68 2.69
CA MET A 360 13.25 32.56 3.82
C MET A 360 13.61 33.90 4.49
N LYS A 361 13.44 35.04 3.80
CA LYS A 361 13.72 36.37 4.37
C LYS A 361 12.90 36.61 5.64
N SER A 362 13.57 37.10 6.69
CA SER A 362 12.97 37.38 8.01
C SER A 362 11.88 38.44 7.91
#